data_AF-A0A067BBQ3-F1
#
_entry.id   AF-A0A067BBQ3-F1
#
_cell.length_a   1.000
_cell.length_b   1.000
_cell.length_c   1.000
_cell.angle_alpha   90.00
_cell.angle_beta   90.00
_cell.angle_gamma   90.00
#
_symmetry.space_group_name_H-M   'P 1'
#
loop_
_entity.id
_entity.type
_entity.pdbx_description
1 polymer ?
#
loop_
_entity_poly.entity_id
_entity_poly.type
_entity_poly.pdbx_seq_one_letter_code
_entity_poly.pdbx_strand_id
1 'polypeptide(L)'
;MRTVLVMRSILKDELFPIDAATWTVDTKQWMVADKLDDGHTLCRTYYSIKHPSTEAGHVPLRELATCFCHAPTSDAEAEKMLRDRFLLVQR
;
A
#
# COMPACT_ATOMS: atom_id res chain seq x y z
N MET A 1 -29.21 3.72 -0.80
CA MET A 1 -28.25 4.64 -0.13
C MET A 1 -26.85 4.21 -0.51
N ARG A 2 -25.98 5.16 -0.88
CA ARG A 2 -24.57 4.94 -1.21
C ARG A 2 -23.70 5.71 -0.22
N THR A 3 -22.74 5.01 0.39
CA THR A 3 -21.69 5.62 1.22
C THR A 3 -20.36 5.40 0.52
N VAL A 4 -19.52 6.44 0.47
CA VAL A 4 -18.17 6.34 -0.10
C VAL A 4 -17.17 6.73 0.97
N LEU A 5 -16.23 5.83 1.27
CA LEU A 5 -15.08 6.10 2.11
C LEU A 5 -13.86 6.24 1.22
N VAL A 6 -13.12 7.33 1.39
CA VAL A 6 -11.90 7.61 0.63
C VAL A 6 -10.74 7.75 1.61
N MET A 7 -9.67 7.01 1.37
CA MET A 7 -8.42 7.08 2.12
C MET A 7 -7.27 7.39 1.16
N ARG A 8 -6.43 8.35 1.54
CA ARG A 8 -5.21 8.67 0.81
C ARG A 8 -4.10 9.03 1.79
N SER A 9 -2.88 8.59 1.50
CA SER A 9 -1.67 9.02 2.20
C SER A 9 -1.37 10.50 1.94
N ILE A 10 -1.06 11.26 2.99
CA ILE A 10 -0.45 12.57 2.89
C ILE A 10 1.07 12.35 2.86
N LEU A 11 1.71 12.68 1.73
CA LEU A 11 3.15 12.42 1.52
C LEU A 11 4.04 13.60 1.91
N LYS A 12 3.47 14.81 1.90
CA LYS A 12 4.11 16.04 2.35
C LYS A 12 3.09 16.81 3.18
N ASP A 13 3.42 17.03 4.44
CA ASP A 13 2.64 17.84 5.38
C ASP A 13 3.58 18.93 5.91
N GLU A 14 3.29 20.19 5.57
CA GLU A 14 4.11 21.33 5.98
C GLU A 14 3.93 21.67 7.46
N LEU A 15 2.78 21.30 8.05
CA LEU A 15 2.51 21.51 9.47
C LEU A 15 3.15 20.43 10.34
N PHE A 16 3.32 19.22 9.78
CA PHE A 16 3.92 18.08 10.45
C PHE A 16 4.95 17.39 9.53
N PRO A 17 6.10 18.03 9.28
CA PRO A 17 7.10 17.49 8.39
C PRO A 17 7.68 16.19 8.96
N ILE A 18 7.91 15.23 8.06
CA ILE A 18 8.60 13.97 8.36
C ILE A 18 10.05 14.05 7.90
N ASP A 19 10.93 13.24 8.51
CA ASP A 19 12.34 13.18 8.12
C ASP A 19 12.48 12.71 6.66
N ALA A 20 13.43 13.28 5.91
CA ALA A 20 13.61 13.03 4.49
C ALA A 20 13.98 11.56 4.16
N ALA A 21 14.57 10.83 5.11
CA ALA A 21 14.86 9.40 4.99
C ALA A 21 13.68 8.51 5.43
N THR A 22 12.59 9.08 5.94
CA THR A 22 11.38 8.35 6.31
C THR A 22 10.76 7.73 5.07
N TRP A 23 10.50 6.42 5.13
CA TRP A 23 9.79 5.74 4.06
C TRP A 23 8.31 6.15 4.07
N THR A 24 7.82 6.53 2.90
CA THR A 24 6.41 6.84 2.65
C THR A 24 5.86 5.91 1.59
N VAL A 25 4.54 5.71 1.60
CA VAL A 25 3.85 4.88 0.61
C VAL A 25 2.63 5.63 0.10
N ASP A 26 2.59 5.90 -1.20
CA ASP A 26 1.43 6.50 -1.87
C ASP A 26 0.30 5.47 -1.97
N THR A 27 -0.58 5.49 -0.97
CA THR A 27 -1.78 4.65 -0.92
C THR A 27 -2.99 5.49 -1.26
N LYS A 28 -3.84 4.98 -2.15
CA LYS A 28 -5.17 5.52 -2.42
C LYS A 28 -6.18 4.39 -2.39
N GLN A 29 -7.29 4.60 -1.69
CA GLN A 29 -8.34 3.61 -1.53
C GLN A 29 -9.70 4.28 -1.57
N TRP A 30 -10.62 3.67 -2.31
CA TRP A 30 -12.02 4.02 -2.39
C TRP A 30 -12.85 2.80 -2.04
N MET A 31 -13.67 2.91 -1.01
CA MET A 31 -14.66 1.91 -0.65
C MET A 31 -16.05 2.48 -0.91
N VAL A 32 -16.82 1.79 -1.73
CA VAL A 32 -18.22 2.14 -2.02
C VAL A 32 -19.10 1.09 -1.37
N ALA A 33 -19.98 1.52 -0.47
CA ALA A 33 -20.96 0.69 0.20
C ALA A 33 -22.36 1.06 -0.31
N ASP A 34 -23.01 0.13 -1.00
CA ASP A 34 -24.36 0.28 -1.56
C ASP A 34 -25.33 -0.67 -0.85
N LYS A 35 -26.49 -0.16 -0.40
CA LYS A 35 -27.56 -1.04 0.10
C LYS A 35 -28.06 -1.96 -1.03
N LEU A 36 -28.13 -3.27 -0.77
CA LEU A 36 -28.76 -4.24 -1.68
C LEU A 36 -30.22 -4.49 -1.29
N ASP A 37 -30.46 -4.93 -0.06
CA ASP A 37 -31.77 -5.23 0.51
C ASP A 37 -31.77 -4.93 2.02
N ASP A 38 -32.80 -5.40 2.74
CA ASP A 38 -32.90 -5.28 4.18
C ASP A 38 -31.94 -6.26 4.88
N GLY A 39 -30.72 -5.77 5.12
CA GLY A 39 -29.69 -6.49 5.87
C GLY A 39 -28.36 -6.59 5.15
N HIS A 40 -28.34 -6.43 3.82
CA HIS A 40 -27.11 -6.57 3.04
C HIS A 40 -26.63 -5.25 2.43
N THR A 41 -25.31 -5.08 2.43
CA THR A 41 -24.60 -3.97 1.79
C THR A 41 -23.53 -4.53 0.89
N LEU A 42 -23.54 -4.14 -0.39
CA LEU A 42 -22.46 -4.44 -1.32
C LEU A 42 -21.32 -3.47 -1.09
N CYS A 43 -20.21 -3.99 -0.58
CA CYS A 43 -18.97 -3.23 -0.41
C CYS A 43 -18.02 -3.53 -1.58
N ARG A 44 -17.60 -2.50 -2.29
CA ARG A 44 -16.59 -2.58 -3.35
C ARG A 44 -15.41 -1.71 -2.97
N THR A 45 -14.22 -2.32 -2.94
CA THR A 45 -12.98 -1.61 -2.63
C THR A 45 -12.12 -1.56 -3.88
N TYR A 46 -11.74 -0.35 -4.27
CA TYR A 46 -10.66 -0.11 -5.21
C TYR A 46 -9.49 0.46 -4.43
N TYR A 47 -8.30 -0.10 -4.59
CA TYR A 47 -7.09 0.42 -3.95
C TYR A 47 -5.89 0.37 -4.89
N SER A 48 -4.99 1.32 -4.71
CA SER A 48 -3.67 1.36 -5.34
C SER A 48 -2.65 1.68 -4.26
N ILE A 49 -1.58 0.90 -4.20
CA ILE A 49 -0.44 1.12 -3.31
C ILE A 49 0.79 1.19 -4.22
N LYS A 50 1.48 2.33 -4.22
CA LYS A 50 2.74 2.47 -4.95
C LYS A 50 3.90 1.87 -4.17
N HIS A 51 5.03 1.71 -4.85
CA HIS A 51 6.28 1.31 -4.22
C HIS A 51 6.72 2.34 -3.16
N PRO A 52 7.21 1.91 -1.98
CA PRO A 52 7.72 2.81 -0.96
C PRO A 52 8.83 3.73 -1.47
N SER A 53 8.88 4.95 -0.94
CA SER A 53 9.84 5.97 -1.33
C SER A 53 10.22 6.89 -0.18
N THR A 54 11.44 7.41 -0.22
CA THR A 54 11.90 8.56 0.56
C THR A 54 11.84 9.82 -0.32
N GLU A 55 12.28 10.97 0.19
CA GLU A 55 12.43 12.16 -0.65
C GLU A 55 13.50 11.98 -1.75
N ALA A 56 14.47 11.09 -1.54
CA ALA A 56 15.52 10.77 -2.50
C ALA A 56 15.07 9.82 -3.63
N GLY A 57 13.92 9.16 -3.49
CA GLY A 57 13.37 8.26 -4.51
C GLY A 57 12.88 6.93 -3.95
N HIS A 58 12.82 5.92 -4.81
CA HIS A 58 12.30 4.61 -4.43
C HIS A 58 13.24 3.87 -3.49
N VAL A 59 12.62 3.21 -2.50
CA VAL A 59 13.31 2.28 -1.61
C VAL A 59 13.84 1.08 -2.40
N PRO A 60 15.07 0.60 -2.19
CA PRO A 60 15.56 -0.60 -2.85
C PRO A 60 14.72 -1.85 -2.54
N LEU A 61 14.48 -2.72 -3.54
CA LEU A 61 13.67 -3.94 -3.36
C LEU A 61 14.20 -4.84 -2.24
N ARG A 62 15.52 -4.95 -2.13
CA ARG A 62 16.18 -5.75 -1.08
C ARG A 62 15.90 -5.22 0.31
N GLU A 63 15.94 -3.91 0.50
CA GLU A 63 15.60 -3.28 1.78
C GLU A 63 14.12 -3.49 2.10
N LEU A 64 13.23 -3.29 1.13
CA LEU A 64 11.80 -3.57 1.32
C LEU A 64 11.55 -5.03 1.72
N ALA A 65 12.26 -5.99 1.12
CA ALA A 65 12.15 -7.39 1.47
C ALA A 65 12.51 -7.69 2.93
N THR A 66 13.44 -6.92 3.52
CA THR A 66 13.80 -7.07 4.94
C THR A 66 12.65 -6.73 5.89
N CYS A 67 11.78 -5.77 5.54
CA CYS A 67 10.56 -5.46 6.31
C CYS A 67 9.59 -6.65 6.38
N PHE A 68 9.76 -7.59 5.46
CA PHE A 68 8.95 -8.79 5.35
C PHE A 68 9.72 -10.05 5.82
N CYS A 69 10.79 -9.88 6.59
CA CYS A 69 11.64 -10.93 7.13
C CYS A 69 12.32 -11.80 6.05
N HIS A 70 12.55 -11.23 4.87
CA HIS A 70 13.33 -11.87 3.81
C HIS A 70 14.78 -11.35 3.81
N ALA A 71 15.71 -12.18 3.34
CA ALA A 71 17.14 -11.84 3.21
C ALA A 71 17.65 -12.14 1.79
N PRO A 72 17.17 -11.42 0.76
CA PRO A 72 17.56 -11.69 -0.62
C PRO A 72 19.01 -11.25 -0.89
N THR A 73 19.73 -12.05 -1.68
CA THR A 73 21.09 -11.73 -2.12
C THR A 73 21.12 -10.90 -3.40
N SER A 74 19.99 -10.83 -4.13
CA SER A 74 19.82 -10.04 -5.35
C SER A 74 18.42 -9.44 -5.46
N ASP A 75 18.24 -8.44 -6.34
CA ASP A 75 16.93 -7.83 -6.60
C ASP A 75 15.94 -8.82 -7.22
N ALA A 76 16.42 -9.75 -8.05
CA ALA A 76 15.58 -10.80 -8.64
C ALA A 76 15.03 -11.76 -7.58
N GLU A 77 15.85 -12.11 -6.58
CA GLU A 77 15.39 -12.89 -5.43
C GLU A 77 14.39 -12.09 -4.57
N ALA A 78 14.67 -10.81 -4.33
CA ALA A 78 13.77 -9.92 -3.59
C ALA A 78 12.40 -9.83 -4.27
N GLU A 79 12.38 -9.62 -5.58
CA GLU A 79 11.15 -9.57 -6.38
C GLU A 79 10.35 -10.87 -6.26
N LYS A 80 11.01 -12.02 -6.42
CA LYS A 80 10.34 -13.33 -6.29
C LYS A 80 9.72 -13.51 -4.91
N MET A 81 10.48 -13.25 -3.84
CA MET A 81 10.00 -13.39 -2.46
C MET A 81 8.81 -12.45 -2.16
N LEU A 82 8.92 -11.18 -2.57
CA LEU A 82 7.85 -10.20 -2.40
C LEU A 82 6.60 -10.57 -3.19
N ARG A 83 6.77 -11.01 -4.44
CA ARG A 83 5.67 -11.45 -5.31
C ARG A 83 4.91 -12.63 -4.71
N ASP A 84 5.63 -13.66 -4.24
CA ASP A 84 5.02 -14.83 -3.60
C ASP A 84 4.21 -14.41 -2.36
N ARG A 85 4.73 -13.48 -1.57
CA ARG A 85 4.04 -12.93 -0.39
C ARG A 85 2.74 -12.21 -0.76
N PHE A 86 2.77 -11.28 -1.71
CA PHE A 86 1.60 -10.45 -2.03
C PHE A 86 0.52 -11.19 -2.83
N LEU A 87 0.89 -12.18 -3.65
CA LEU A 87 -0.08 -13.01 -4.37
C LEU A 87 -0.83 -13.98 -3.45
N LEU A 88 -0.22 -14.42 -2.35
CA LEU A 88 -0.90 -15.27 -1.36
C LEU A 88 -1.96 -14.52 -0.54
N VAL A 89 -1.83 -13.19 -0.39
CA VAL A 89 -2.79 -12.35 0.35
C VAL A 89 -4.01 -11.96 -0.53
N GLN A 90 -3.92 -12.15 -1.84
CA GLN A 90 -4.99 -11.81 -2.80
C GLN A 90 -5.84 -13.02 -3.25
N ARG A 91 -5.65 -14.21 -2.65
CA ARG A 91 -6.52 -15.38 -2.81
C ARG A 91 -7.45 -15.53 -1.62
#